data_AF-A0A928P2V6-F1
#
_entry.id   AF-A0A928P2V6-F1
#
_cell.length_a   1.000
_cell.length_b   1.000
_cell.length_c   1.000
_cell.angle_alpha   90.00
_cell.angle_beta   90.00
_cell.angle_gamma   90.00
#
_symmetry.space_group_name_H-M   'P 1'
#
loop_
_entity.id
_entity.type
_entity.pdbx_description
1 polymer ?
#
loop_
_entity_poly.entity_id
_entity_poly.type
_entity_poly.pdbx_seq_one_letter_code
_entity_poly.pdbx_strand_id
1 'polypeptide(L)'
;MTPRENLLAALRRQNPERVPFYFDLCPSLKDEFKAKTGKDDYEEYYGFDCRTFTYTPTKNQNDYSEYFGRLKEGTTIDEWGVAFEPGSVAHFTKFLHAMEDFDDPDEVWDFPMPDILEDYRWEGMKEAVDKVHEQGLAAVFTAIQIFEPAWYLRGLDNLLCDMMTDEDMAEACLKRMADHQVEVAKKVAACGFDLIMFGDDVGSQKDLMMSRDLWCKWLKPDMKRAIAAAKEVNPDVLAFYHSDGVIYDIIEDLIEIGVDVLNPVQPECIDPAKVKEMYGDRLSFWGTIGTQTTMPFGTADEVDAKVKEIIESVGKNGGLCIAPTHMLEPDVPYANIEAFVEAVKKYGKY
;
A
#
# COMPACT_ATOMS: atom_id res chain seq x y z
N MET A 1 -12.21 -0.86 -24.73
CA MET A 1 -12.45 -1.11 -23.29
C MET A 1 -12.37 0.22 -22.53
N THR A 2 -13.13 0.46 -21.45
CA THR A 2 -12.90 1.64 -20.58
C THR A 2 -11.57 1.48 -19.81
N PRO A 3 -10.94 2.55 -19.30
CA PRO A 3 -9.75 2.42 -18.46
C PRO A 3 -9.93 1.45 -17.28
N ARG A 4 -11.06 1.51 -16.57
CA ARG A 4 -11.45 0.59 -15.49
C ARG A 4 -11.49 -0.85 -15.97
N GLU A 5 -12.23 -1.10 -17.06
CA GLU A 5 -12.33 -2.43 -17.63
C GLU A 5 -10.95 -2.97 -18.05
N ASN A 6 -10.06 -2.11 -18.58
CA ASN A 6 -8.71 -2.50 -18.98
C ASN A 6 -7.82 -2.83 -17.79
N LEU A 7 -7.87 -2.03 -16.72
CA LEU A 7 -7.15 -2.32 -15.49
C LEU A 7 -7.62 -3.63 -14.87
N LEU A 8 -8.93 -3.83 -14.74
CA LEU A 8 -9.49 -5.08 -14.20
C LEU A 8 -9.16 -6.28 -15.09
N ALA A 9 -9.24 -6.14 -16.42
CA ALA A 9 -8.84 -7.18 -17.36
C ALA A 9 -7.34 -7.52 -17.23
N ALA A 10 -6.48 -6.51 -17.07
CA ALA A 10 -5.05 -6.71 -16.87
C ALA A 10 -4.79 -7.48 -15.57
N LEU A 11 -5.40 -7.06 -14.45
CA LEU A 11 -5.18 -7.66 -13.14
C LEU A 11 -5.87 -9.02 -12.97
N ARG A 12 -6.94 -9.30 -13.71
CA ARG A 12 -7.55 -10.64 -13.80
C ARG A 12 -6.87 -11.54 -14.84
N ARG A 13 -5.88 -11.01 -15.58
CA ARG A 13 -5.16 -11.73 -16.65
C ARG A 13 -6.11 -12.20 -17.77
N GLN A 14 -7.02 -11.34 -18.19
CA GLN A 14 -8.12 -11.63 -19.13
C GLN A 14 -8.13 -10.64 -20.32
N ASN A 15 -7.24 -10.84 -21.29
CA ASN A 15 -7.20 -10.08 -22.56
C ASN A 15 -7.27 -8.54 -22.41
N PRO A 16 -6.39 -7.91 -21.63
CA PRO A 16 -6.27 -6.44 -21.61
C PRO A 16 -5.91 -5.89 -22.99
N GLU A 17 -6.38 -4.67 -23.32
CA GLU A 17 -6.00 -3.97 -24.55
C GLU A 17 -4.61 -3.33 -24.44
N ARG A 18 -4.22 -2.92 -23.23
CA ARG A 18 -2.91 -2.35 -22.94
C ARG A 18 -2.47 -2.56 -21.48
N VAL A 19 -1.18 -2.39 -21.22
CA VAL A 19 -0.60 -2.32 -19.86
C VAL A 19 -1.07 -1.02 -19.19
N PRO A 20 -1.83 -1.10 -18.07
CA PRO A 20 -2.10 0.05 -17.19
C PRO A 20 -0.82 0.54 -16.53
N PHE A 21 -0.78 1.80 -16.14
CA PHE A 21 0.30 2.35 -15.33
C PHE A 21 -0.19 3.34 -14.28
N TYR A 22 0.64 3.55 -13.27
CA TYR A 22 0.37 4.43 -12.14
C TYR A 22 1.68 4.99 -11.57
N PHE A 23 1.64 6.16 -10.91
CA PHE A 23 2.71 6.64 -10.03
C PHE A 23 2.20 7.75 -9.11
N ASP A 24 2.86 7.93 -7.97
CA ASP A 24 2.64 9.05 -7.07
C ASP A 24 3.78 10.06 -7.15
N LEU A 25 3.43 11.34 -7.14
CA LEU A 25 4.39 12.44 -7.05
C LEU A 25 4.41 12.97 -5.61
N CYS A 26 5.59 13.20 -5.06
CA CYS A 26 5.72 13.98 -3.83
C CYS A 26 5.29 15.45 -4.08
N PRO A 27 5.05 16.24 -3.02
CA PRO A 27 4.58 17.63 -3.17
C PRO A 27 5.44 18.49 -4.09
N SER A 28 6.77 18.40 -4.00
CA SER A 28 7.66 19.21 -4.87
C SER A 28 7.59 18.80 -6.33
N LEU A 29 7.39 17.52 -6.64
CA LEU A 29 7.21 17.06 -8.02
C LEU A 29 5.81 17.45 -8.56
N LYS A 30 4.78 17.52 -7.71
CA LYS A 30 3.48 18.11 -8.09
C LYS A 30 3.62 19.59 -8.45
N ASP A 31 4.40 20.35 -7.67
CA ASP A 31 4.71 21.75 -7.97
C ASP A 31 5.48 21.90 -9.29
N GLU A 32 6.49 21.05 -9.52
CA GLU A 32 7.24 21.04 -10.77
C GLU A 32 6.36 20.67 -11.97
N PHE A 33 5.51 19.64 -11.84
CA PHE A 33 4.51 19.27 -12.84
C PHE A 33 3.62 20.46 -13.19
N LYS A 34 3.03 21.11 -12.18
CA LYS A 34 2.16 22.27 -12.37
C LYS A 34 2.89 23.42 -13.06
N ALA A 35 4.14 23.69 -12.68
CA ALA A 35 4.95 24.72 -13.29
C ALA A 35 5.24 24.45 -14.79
N LYS A 36 5.42 23.17 -15.17
CA LYS A 36 5.70 22.78 -16.57
C LYS A 36 4.46 22.65 -17.44
N THR A 37 3.36 22.14 -16.91
CA THR A 37 2.16 21.79 -17.70
C THR A 37 1.03 22.81 -17.57
N GLY A 38 1.03 23.61 -16.51
CA GLY A 38 -0.08 24.51 -16.15
C GLY A 38 -1.35 23.78 -15.69
N LYS A 39 -1.24 22.50 -15.30
CA LYS A 39 -2.35 21.66 -14.83
C LYS A 39 -2.18 21.34 -13.35
N ASP A 40 -3.31 21.14 -12.66
CA ASP A 40 -3.33 20.75 -11.24
C ASP A 40 -3.47 19.24 -11.06
N ASP A 41 -4.27 18.57 -11.90
CA ASP A 41 -4.52 17.13 -11.82
C ASP A 41 -3.59 16.38 -12.78
N TYR A 42 -2.51 15.81 -12.23
CA TYR A 42 -1.56 15.02 -13.01
C TYR A 42 -2.12 13.64 -13.35
N GLU A 43 -2.98 13.06 -12.52
CA GLU A 43 -3.57 11.75 -12.75
C GLU A 43 -4.52 11.79 -13.97
N GLU A 44 -5.31 12.86 -14.11
CA GLU A 44 -6.09 13.15 -15.31
C GLU A 44 -5.19 13.46 -16.50
N TYR A 45 -4.16 14.30 -16.31
CA TYR A 45 -3.23 14.68 -17.38
C TYR A 45 -2.53 13.47 -18.02
N TYR A 46 -2.03 12.54 -17.21
CA TYR A 46 -1.36 11.33 -17.68
C TYR A 46 -2.33 10.21 -18.05
N GLY A 47 -3.61 10.32 -17.64
CA GLY A 47 -4.68 9.39 -18.00
C GLY A 47 -4.60 8.07 -17.23
N PHE A 48 -4.41 8.13 -15.91
CA PHE A 48 -4.40 6.96 -15.05
C PHE A 48 -5.74 6.22 -15.06
N ASP A 49 -5.69 4.90 -14.95
CA ASP A 49 -6.86 4.02 -15.06
C ASP A 49 -7.68 3.92 -13.77
N CYS A 50 -7.19 4.52 -12.68
CA CYS A 50 -7.81 4.46 -11.36
C CYS A 50 -7.66 5.76 -10.57
N ARG A 51 -8.38 5.83 -9.45
CA ARG A 51 -8.21 6.82 -8.38
C ARG A 51 -8.07 6.10 -7.04
N THR A 52 -7.17 6.59 -6.21
CA THR A 52 -6.92 6.05 -4.86
C THR A 52 -7.70 6.83 -3.81
N PHE A 53 -8.18 6.12 -2.80
CA PHE A 53 -8.94 6.67 -1.68
C PHE A 53 -8.42 6.10 -0.37
N THR A 54 -8.60 6.88 0.69
CA THR A 54 -8.52 6.41 2.07
C THR A 54 -9.75 6.93 2.82
N TYR A 55 -9.93 6.52 4.08
CA TYR A 55 -11.05 6.99 4.89
C TYR A 55 -10.98 8.50 5.15
N THR A 56 -12.13 9.14 5.37
CA THR A 56 -12.19 10.56 5.75
C THR A 56 -11.48 10.77 7.09
N PRO A 57 -10.75 11.88 7.33
CA PRO A 57 -10.12 12.14 8.63
C PRO A 57 -11.09 12.20 9.81
N THR A 58 -10.59 11.94 11.02
CA THR A 58 -11.38 12.00 12.26
C THR A 58 -11.92 13.42 12.52
N LYS A 59 -13.11 13.49 13.12
CA LYS A 59 -13.65 14.70 13.77
C LYS A 59 -13.40 14.70 15.28
N ASN A 60 -12.94 13.57 15.83
CA ASN A 60 -12.61 13.44 17.24
C ASN A 60 -11.20 13.98 17.51
N GLN A 61 -10.98 14.43 18.73
CA GLN A 61 -9.67 14.85 19.23
C GLN A 61 -9.41 14.07 20.51
N ASN A 62 -8.96 12.83 20.36
CA ASN A 62 -8.47 12.05 21.50
C ASN A 62 -7.20 12.74 22.04
N ASP A 63 -7.13 12.88 23.36
CA ASP A 63 -5.94 13.40 24.02
C ASP A 63 -5.04 12.23 24.41
N TYR A 64 -3.99 12.00 23.62
CA TYR A 64 -3.00 10.96 23.88
C TYR A 64 -1.80 11.45 24.70
N SER A 65 -1.82 12.71 25.17
CA SER A 65 -0.64 13.30 25.82
C SER A 65 -0.23 12.59 27.11
N GLU A 66 -1.14 11.85 27.75
CA GLU A 66 -0.86 11.07 28.96
C GLU A 66 0.07 9.86 28.72
N TYR A 67 0.10 9.33 27.49
CA TYR A 67 0.97 8.21 27.10
C TYR A 67 2.41 8.64 26.80
N PHE A 68 2.68 9.94 26.85
CA PHE A 68 3.98 10.49 26.52
C PHE A 68 4.58 11.24 27.69
N GLY A 69 5.91 11.13 27.81
CA GLY A 69 6.68 12.03 28.63
C GLY A 69 6.76 13.44 28.02
N ARG A 70 7.87 14.13 28.27
CA ARG A 70 8.09 15.45 27.69
C ARG A 70 8.32 15.35 26.17
N LEU A 71 7.37 15.87 25.40
CA LEU A 71 7.49 15.99 23.94
C LEU A 71 8.35 17.19 23.51
N LYS A 72 9.11 17.03 22.42
CA LYS A 72 9.84 18.12 21.78
C LYS A 72 8.87 19.14 21.13
N GLU A 73 9.26 20.40 21.04
CA GLU A 73 8.50 21.42 20.29
C GLU A 73 8.38 21.02 18.81
N GLY A 74 7.17 21.17 18.26
CA GLY A 74 6.85 20.76 16.89
C GLY A 74 6.47 19.29 16.74
N THR A 75 6.44 18.52 17.83
CA THR A 75 5.90 17.15 17.82
C THR A 75 4.40 17.18 17.55
N THR A 76 3.95 16.32 16.64
CA THR A 76 2.53 16.09 16.36
C THR A 76 2.15 14.69 16.78
N ILE A 77 0.94 14.50 17.29
CA ILE A 77 0.37 13.17 17.56
C ILE A 77 -0.74 12.93 16.55
N ASP A 78 -0.76 11.77 15.92
CA ASP A 78 -1.82 11.42 14.95
C ASP A 78 -3.09 10.87 15.63
N GLU A 79 -4.08 10.48 14.82
CA GLU A 79 -5.34 9.95 15.32
C GLU A 79 -5.22 8.58 15.99
N TRP A 80 -4.15 7.82 15.70
CA TRP A 80 -3.87 6.52 16.34
C TRP A 80 -3.18 6.69 17.69
N GLY A 81 -2.60 7.87 17.95
CA GLY A 81 -1.84 8.14 19.17
C GLY A 81 -0.35 7.91 19.00
N VAL A 82 0.17 7.95 17.77
CA VAL A 82 1.61 7.88 17.50
C VAL A 82 2.18 9.31 17.47
N ALA A 83 3.26 9.57 18.19
CA ALA A 83 3.89 10.89 18.17
C ALA A 83 5.07 10.94 17.19
N PHE A 84 5.12 12.03 16.43
CA PHE A 84 6.09 12.29 15.38
C PHE A 84 6.96 13.47 15.78
N GLU A 85 8.14 13.19 16.34
CA GLU A 85 9.08 14.24 16.69
C GLU A 85 9.91 14.64 15.46
N PRO A 86 9.93 15.93 15.09
CA PRO A 86 10.71 16.38 13.95
C PRO A 86 12.21 16.24 14.23
N GLY A 87 12.94 15.62 13.30
CA GLY A 87 14.39 15.54 13.29
C GLY A 87 15.06 16.84 12.83
N SER A 88 16.34 16.76 12.49
CA SER A 88 17.11 17.91 11.98
C SER A 88 16.90 18.19 10.49
N VAL A 89 16.22 17.29 9.77
CA VAL A 89 15.93 17.33 8.33
C VAL A 89 14.52 16.82 8.08
N ALA A 90 13.85 17.32 7.04
CA ALA A 90 12.40 17.15 6.82
C ALA A 90 11.89 15.69 6.78
N HIS A 91 12.73 14.74 6.34
CA HIS A 91 12.37 13.32 6.24
C HIS A 91 12.81 12.48 7.45
N PHE A 92 13.50 13.08 8.42
CA PHE A 92 13.89 12.37 9.64
C PHE A 92 12.87 12.70 10.70
N THR A 93 12.01 11.74 11.00
CA THR A 93 11.02 11.84 12.07
C THR A 93 11.25 10.70 13.04
N LYS A 94 11.34 11.02 14.32
CA LYS A 94 11.39 9.99 15.36
C LYS A 94 9.96 9.67 15.77
N PHE A 95 9.63 8.38 15.74
CA PHE A 95 8.37 7.87 16.25
C PHE A 95 8.51 7.69 17.76
N LEU A 96 7.49 8.11 18.51
CA LEU A 96 7.30 7.73 19.90
C LEU A 96 6.01 6.92 19.99
N HIS A 97 6.06 5.88 20.83
CA HIS A 97 5.11 4.78 20.82
C HIS A 97 4.25 4.88 22.09
N ALA A 98 2.95 5.13 21.96
CA ALA A 98 2.07 5.31 23.13
C ALA A 98 1.96 4.07 24.02
N MET A 99 2.21 2.88 23.46
CA MET A 99 2.18 1.59 24.16
C MET A 99 3.60 1.06 24.44
N GLU A 100 4.66 1.88 24.33
CA GLU A 100 6.07 1.44 24.51
C GLU A 100 6.29 0.74 25.84
N ASP A 101 5.71 1.31 26.91
CA ASP A 101 5.94 0.90 28.30
C ASP A 101 4.80 0.05 28.89
N PHE A 102 3.81 -0.38 28.08
CA PHE A 102 2.70 -1.21 28.59
C PHE A 102 3.23 -2.58 29.03
N ASP A 103 2.81 -3.04 30.20
CA ASP A 103 3.22 -4.32 30.79
C ASP A 103 2.04 -5.27 31.09
N ASP A 104 0.81 -4.79 30.89
CA ASP A 104 -0.42 -5.58 30.99
C ASP A 104 -1.20 -5.51 29.65
N PRO A 105 -1.55 -6.66 29.03
CA PRO A 105 -2.40 -6.70 27.85
C PRO A 105 -3.73 -5.93 27.99
N ASP A 106 -4.29 -5.82 29.19
CA ASP A 106 -5.51 -5.05 29.43
C ASP A 106 -5.33 -3.54 29.12
N GLU A 107 -4.12 -2.99 29.29
CA GLU A 107 -3.81 -1.59 28.90
C GLU A 107 -3.96 -1.39 27.38
N VAL A 108 -3.56 -2.40 26.59
CA VAL A 108 -3.75 -2.38 25.13
C VAL A 108 -5.23 -2.40 24.77
N TRP A 109 -6.09 -3.08 25.53
CA TRP A 109 -7.53 -3.11 25.28
C TRP A 109 -8.26 -1.85 25.73
N ASP A 110 -7.78 -1.19 26.77
CA ASP A 110 -8.33 0.06 27.31
C ASP A 110 -7.87 1.31 26.54
N PHE A 111 -6.77 1.23 25.79
CA PHE A 111 -6.27 2.34 24.96
C PHE A 111 -7.35 2.88 24.00
N PRO A 112 -7.52 4.21 23.86
CA PRO A 112 -8.55 4.78 23.00
C PRO A 112 -8.18 4.67 21.51
N MET A 113 -8.78 3.71 20.80
CA MET A 113 -8.56 3.53 19.35
C MET A 113 -9.18 4.66 18.52
N PRO A 114 -8.65 4.94 17.32
CA PRO A 114 -9.28 5.87 16.40
C PRO A 114 -10.65 5.35 15.95
N ASP A 115 -11.52 6.30 15.66
CA ASP A 115 -12.92 6.07 15.38
C ASP A 115 -13.20 5.76 13.90
N ILE A 116 -12.30 5.00 13.27
CA ILE A 116 -12.31 4.74 11.82
C ILE A 116 -13.57 3.99 11.34
N LEU A 117 -14.31 3.35 12.24
CA LEU A 117 -15.54 2.63 11.94
C LEU A 117 -16.80 3.51 12.01
N GLU A 118 -16.71 4.71 12.60
CA GLU A 118 -17.85 5.60 12.74
C GLU A 118 -18.42 6.02 11.38
N ASP A 119 -19.74 6.04 11.26
CA ASP A 119 -20.42 6.21 9.96
C ASP A 119 -20.04 7.52 9.25
N TYR A 120 -19.78 8.58 10.01
CA TYR A 120 -19.38 9.87 9.45
C TYR A 120 -18.05 9.81 8.68
N ARG A 121 -17.19 8.82 8.95
CA ARG A 121 -15.92 8.59 8.24
C ARG A 121 -16.15 8.12 6.80
N TRP A 122 -17.31 7.52 6.56
CA TRP A 122 -17.69 6.84 5.32
C TRP A 122 -18.79 7.58 4.54
N GLU A 123 -19.38 8.64 5.11
CA GLU A 123 -20.35 9.50 4.44
C GLU A 123 -19.79 10.04 3.12
N GLY A 124 -20.52 9.84 2.01
CA GLY A 124 -20.11 10.30 0.68
C GLY A 124 -19.10 9.39 -0.03
N MET A 125 -18.56 8.37 0.64
CA MET A 125 -17.54 7.48 0.05
C MET A 125 -18.09 6.70 -1.13
N LYS A 126 -19.30 6.13 -0.97
CA LYS A 126 -19.94 5.39 -2.05
C LYS A 126 -20.22 6.28 -3.26
N GLU A 127 -20.72 7.49 -3.04
CA GLU A 127 -21.00 8.46 -4.10
C GLU A 127 -19.71 8.88 -4.82
N ALA A 128 -18.60 9.01 -4.10
CA ALA A 128 -17.30 9.29 -4.69
C ALA A 128 -16.80 8.13 -5.56
N VAL A 129 -16.96 6.88 -5.11
CA VAL A 129 -16.65 5.67 -5.89
C VAL A 129 -17.52 5.58 -7.14
N ASP A 130 -18.84 5.77 -7.01
CA ASP A 130 -19.77 5.74 -8.14
C ASP A 130 -19.38 6.78 -9.20
N LYS A 131 -19.00 7.99 -8.79
CA LYS A 131 -18.53 9.04 -9.70
C LYS A 131 -17.25 8.67 -10.45
N VAL A 132 -16.31 7.98 -9.81
CA VAL A 132 -15.09 7.47 -10.47
C VAL A 132 -15.45 6.37 -11.47
N HIS A 133 -16.38 5.49 -11.13
CA HIS A 133 -16.89 4.47 -12.06
C HIS A 133 -17.61 5.06 -13.26
N GLU A 134 -18.40 6.13 -13.08
CA GLU A 134 -19.07 6.86 -14.17
C GLU A 134 -18.08 7.48 -15.17
N GLN A 135 -16.88 7.84 -14.70
CA GLN A 135 -15.77 8.31 -15.54
C GLN A 135 -15.04 7.15 -16.27
N GLY A 136 -15.44 5.91 -16.02
CA GLY A 136 -14.79 4.72 -16.56
C GLY A 136 -13.45 4.42 -15.91
N LEU A 137 -13.22 4.88 -14.67
CA LEU A 137 -12.00 4.67 -13.89
C LEU A 137 -12.25 3.69 -12.75
N ALA A 138 -11.23 2.95 -12.32
CA ALA A 138 -11.33 2.06 -11.16
C ALA A 138 -11.14 2.82 -9.84
N ALA A 139 -11.78 2.34 -8.77
CA ALA A 139 -11.57 2.87 -7.43
C ALA A 139 -10.69 1.90 -6.61
N VAL A 140 -9.60 2.43 -6.04
CA VAL A 140 -8.65 1.69 -5.19
C VAL A 140 -8.71 2.26 -3.78
N PHE A 141 -8.95 1.41 -2.78
CA PHE A 141 -8.83 1.81 -1.38
C PHE A 141 -7.46 1.44 -0.83
N THR A 142 -6.83 2.36 -0.11
CA THR A 142 -5.54 2.16 0.56
C THR A 142 -5.69 2.11 2.08
N ALA A 143 -4.77 1.40 2.74
CA ALA A 143 -4.61 1.28 4.20
C ALA A 143 -5.49 0.25 4.92
N ILE A 144 -5.31 -1.04 4.59
CA ILE A 144 -5.68 -2.16 5.48
C ILE A 144 -4.41 -2.85 5.99
N GLN A 145 -3.89 -2.33 7.10
CA GLN A 145 -2.63 -2.74 7.76
C GLN A 145 -2.91 -3.27 9.16
N ILE A 146 -2.21 -4.32 9.57
CA ILE A 146 -2.36 -4.93 10.91
C ILE A 146 -1.06 -4.76 11.71
N PHE A 147 0.06 -5.11 11.11
CA PHE A 147 1.37 -5.10 11.77
C PHE A 147 1.91 -3.68 11.94
N GLU A 148 1.80 -2.83 10.91
CA GLU A 148 2.29 -1.46 10.94
C GLU A 148 1.66 -0.58 12.02
N PRO A 149 0.33 -0.41 12.09
CA PRO A 149 -0.28 0.37 13.15
C PRO A 149 0.01 -0.22 14.53
N ALA A 150 0.12 -1.55 14.66
CA ALA A 150 0.48 -2.18 15.93
C ALA A 150 1.90 -1.79 16.37
N TRP A 151 2.90 -1.89 15.48
CA TRP A 151 4.27 -1.55 15.88
C TRP A 151 4.51 -0.05 15.96
N TYR A 152 3.77 0.79 15.22
CA TYR A 152 3.79 2.24 15.42
C TYR A 152 3.32 2.62 16.84
N LEU A 153 2.44 1.83 17.46
CA LEU A 153 1.97 2.07 18.83
C LEU A 153 2.84 1.39 19.89
N ARG A 154 3.30 0.16 19.65
CA ARG A 154 4.05 -0.67 20.62
C ARG A 154 5.57 -0.46 20.57
N GLY A 155 6.09 -0.03 19.43
CA GLY A 155 7.51 -0.11 19.08
C GLY A 155 7.83 -1.42 18.38
N LEU A 156 8.62 -1.35 17.29
CA LEU A 156 8.95 -2.52 16.46
C LEU A 156 9.71 -3.59 17.23
N ASP A 157 10.75 -3.21 17.98
CA ASP A 157 11.56 -4.16 18.74
C ASP A 157 10.72 -4.86 19.83
N ASN A 158 9.87 -4.11 20.53
CA ASN A 158 8.96 -4.63 21.54
C ASN A 158 7.96 -5.61 20.91
N LEU A 159 7.25 -5.22 19.86
CA LEU A 159 6.25 -6.09 19.24
C LEU A 159 6.87 -7.38 18.70
N LEU A 160 8.05 -7.31 18.07
CA LEU A 160 8.77 -8.50 17.61
C LEU A 160 9.18 -9.41 18.77
N CYS A 161 9.60 -8.84 19.91
CA CYS A 161 9.89 -9.62 21.12
C CYS A 161 8.62 -10.25 21.69
N ASP A 162 7.54 -9.48 21.82
CA ASP A 162 6.23 -9.94 22.30
C ASP A 162 5.76 -11.14 21.46
N MET A 163 5.81 -11.04 20.13
CA MET A 163 5.45 -12.12 19.20
C MET A 163 6.23 -13.43 19.44
N MET A 164 7.43 -13.35 20.01
CA MET A 164 8.30 -14.49 20.30
C MET A 164 8.19 -14.99 21.75
N THR A 165 7.89 -14.11 22.71
CA THR A 165 8.05 -14.42 24.14
C THR A 165 6.81 -14.16 25.00
N ASP A 166 5.85 -13.36 24.53
CA ASP A 166 4.65 -12.94 25.26
C ASP A 166 3.42 -13.01 24.35
N GLU A 167 2.77 -14.18 24.34
CA GLU A 167 1.63 -14.41 23.45
C GLU A 167 0.42 -13.53 23.77
N ASP A 168 0.21 -13.19 25.04
CA ASP A 168 -0.96 -12.41 25.47
C ASP A 168 -0.81 -10.95 25.03
N MET A 169 0.39 -10.36 25.20
CA MET A 169 0.68 -9.00 24.73
C MET A 169 0.65 -8.91 23.20
N ALA A 170 1.26 -9.87 22.50
CA ALA A 170 1.25 -9.91 21.04
C ALA A 170 -0.17 -10.07 20.47
N GLU A 171 -0.99 -10.93 21.09
CA GLU A 171 -2.40 -11.07 20.72
C GLU A 171 -3.16 -9.76 20.95
N ALA A 172 -3.01 -9.11 22.10
CA ALA A 172 -3.69 -7.85 22.39
C ALA A 172 -3.35 -6.76 21.36
N CYS A 173 -2.07 -6.61 21.01
CA CYS A 173 -1.65 -5.62 20.01
C CYS A 173 -2.19 -5.95 18.60
N LEU A 174 -1.98 -7.17 18.11
CA LEU A 174 -2.28 -7.53 16.72
C LEU A 174 -3.77 -7.79 16.48
N LYS A 175 -4.42 -8.52 17.38
CA LYS A 175 -5.82 -8.93 17.22
C LYS A 175 -6.76 -7.73 17.27
N ARG A 176 -6.46 -6.74 18.12
CA ARG A 176 -7.23 -5.50 18.19
C ARG A 176 -7.18 -4.74 16.87
N MET A 177 -6.01 -4.64 16.24
CA MET A 177 -5.86 -4.04 14.91
C MET A 177 -6.61 -4.85 13.85
N ALA A 178 -6.42 -6.17 13.83
CA ALA A 178 -7.08 -7.07 12.90
C ALA A 178 -8.61 -6.96 12.95
N ASP A 179 -9.19 -6.94 14.15
CA ASP A 179 -10.64 -6.89 14.33
C ASP A 179 -11.23 -5.57 13.79
N HIS A 180 -10.51 -4.44 13.93
CA HIS A 180 -10.90 -3.17 13.28
C HIS A 180 -10.80 -3.27 11.77
N GLN A 181 -9.68 -3.78 11.26
CA GLN A 181 -9.41 -3.85 9.83
C GLN A 181 -10.36 -4.78 9.07
N VAL A 182 -10.86 -5.84 9.72
CA VAL A 182 -11.92 -6.69 9.16
C VAL A 182 -13.20 -5.89 8.90
N GLU A 183 -13.61 -5.01 9.83
CA GLU A 183 -14.81 -4.19 9.66
C GLU A 183 -14.59 -3.06 8.64
N VAL A 184 -13.39 -2.46 8.61
CA VAL A 184 -13.00 -1.52 7.55
C VAL A 184 -13.09 -2.19 6.18
N ALA A 185 -12.53 -3.39 6.02
CA ALA A 185 -12.55 -4.15 4.77
C ALA A 185 -13.99 -4.41 4.27
N LYS A 186 -14.94 -4.71 5.18
CA LYS A 186 -16.36 -4.83 4.83
C LYS A 186 -16.97 -3.50 4.38
N LYS A 187 -16.70 -2.40 5.10
CA LYS A 187 -17.21 -1.05 4.73
C LYS A 187 -16.70 -0.62 3.37
N VAL A 188 -15.41 -0.81 3.10
CA VAL A 188 -14.78 -0.54 1.80
C VAL A 188 -15.44 -1.38 0.71
N ALA A 189 -15.55 -2.69 0.90
CA ALA A 189 -16.20 -3.56 -0.09
C ALA A 189 -17.65 -3.14 -0.36
N ALA A 190 -18.41 -2.71 0.66
CA ALA A 190 -19.79 -2.24 0.52
C ALA A 190 -19.91 -0.91 -0.25
N CYS A 191 -18.87 -0.07 -0.25
CA CYS A 191 -18.82 1.15 -1.06
C CYS A 191 -18.61 0.88 -2.56
N GLY A 192 -18.27 -0.36 -2.94
CA GLY A 192 -18.12 -0.76 -4.35
C GLY A 192 -16.71 -0.57 -4.92
N PHE A 193 -15.68 -0.49 -4.08
CA PHE A 193 -14.29 -0.43 -4.55
C PHE A 193 -13.93 -1.64 -5.43
N ASP A 194 -13.08 -1.40 -6.43
CA ASP A 194 -12.59 -2.43 -7.35
C ASP A 194 -11.38 -3.18 -6.77
N LEU A 195 -10.53 -2.46 -6.04
CA LEU A 195 -9.34 -2.97 -5.38
C LEU A 195 -9.28 -2.48 -3.94
N ILE A 196 -8.80 -3.34 -3.05
CA ILE A 196 -8.48 -3.01 -1.67
C ILE A 196 -7.03 -3.40 -1.43
N MET A 197 -6.21 -2.42 -1.07
CA MET A 197 -4.82 -2.62 -0.68
C MET A 197 -4.75 -3.00 0.79
N PHE A 198 -4.50 -4.28 0.99
CA PHE A 198 -4.06 -4.89 2.21
C PHE A 198 -2.53 -4.92 2.29
N GLY A 199 -2.01 -5.26 3.45
CA GLY A 199 -0.61 -5.61 3.63
C GLY A 199 0.08 -4.71 4.61
N ASP A 200 1.31 -5.07 4.91
CA ASP A 200 2.19 -4.44 5.85
C ASP A 200 3.61 -4.69 5.34
N ASP A 201 4.51 -3.74 5.53
CA ASP A 201 5.93 -3.97 5.25
C ASP A 201 6.51 -5.02 6.20
N VAL A 202 6.62 -6.24 5.70
CA VAL A 202 7.19 -7.40 6.40
C VAL A 202 8.51 -7.86 5.78
N GLY A 203 8.87 -7.29 4.64
CA GLY A 203 10.14 -7.50 3.95
C GLY A 203 11.19 -6.48 4.36
N SER A 204 12.45 -6.88 4.25
CA SER A 204 13.61 -5.99 4.28
C SER A 204 14.35 -6.08 2.94
N GLN A 205 15.40 -5.28 2.76
CA GLN A 205 16.26 -5.36 1.57
C GLN A 205 16.91 -6.73 1.33
N LYS A 206 16.94 -7.63 2.33
CA LYS A 206 17.66 -8.90 2.26
C LYS A 206 16.79 -10.14 2.48
N ASP A 207 15.79 -10.03 3.35
CA ASP A 207 14.93 -11.14 3.75
C ASP A 207 13.67 -10.59 4.46
N LEU A 208 12.76 -11.46 4.87
CA LEU A 208 11.68 -11.09 5.78
C LEU A 208 12.22 -10.52 7.10
N MET A 209 11.49 -9.57 7.70
CA MET A 209 11.78 -9.01 9.02
C MET A 209 11.52 -10.01 10.16
N MET A 210 10.74 -11.05 9.88
CA MET A 210 10.41 -12.14 10.80
C MET A 210 10.43 -13.47 10.05
N SER A 211 10.54 -14.59 10.77
CA SER A 211 10.46 -15.89 10.10
C SER A 211 9.07 -16.10 9.48
N ARG A 212 9.01 -16.86 8.39
CA ARG A 212 7.74 -17.29 7.78
C ARG A 212 6.80 -17.94 8.79
N ASP A 213 7.32 -18.72 9.72
CA ASP A 213 6.52 -19.38 10.76
C ASP A 213 5.88 -18.35 11.72
N LEU A 214 6.63 -17.30 12.08
CA LEU A 214 6.12 -16.23 12.92
C LEU A 214 5.05 -15.41 12.19
N TRP A 215 5.28 -15.08 10.92
CA TRP A 215 4.29 -14.42 10.06
C TRP A 215 3.03 -15.28 9.89
N CYS A 216 3.18 -16.59 9.67
CA CYS A 216 2.07 -17.53 9.55
C CYS A 216 1.26 -17.67 10.84
N LYS A 217 1.91 -17.55 12.01
CA LYS A 217 1.24 -17.60 13.31
C LYS A 217 0.41 -16.34 13.54
N TRP A 218 1.00 -15.17 13.31
CA TRP A 218 0.46 -13.91 13.81
C TRP A 218 -0.27 -13.06 12.77
N LEU A 219 0.21 -13.02 11.52
CA LEU A 219 -0.33 -12.09 10.52
C LEU A 219 -1.21 -12.78 9.47
N LYS A 220 -0.80 -13.98 9.01
CA LYS A 220 -1.55 -14.73 8.00
C LYS A 220 -3.04 -14.95 8.36
N PRO A 221 -3.40 -15.41 9.57
CA PRO A 221 -4.79 -15.74 9.89
C PRO A 221 -5.69 -14.51 9.86
N ASP A 222 -5.19 -13.38 10.36
CA ASP A 222 -5.97 -12.14 10.43
C ASP A 222 -6.05 -11.43 9.09
N MET A 223 -4.98 -11.45 8.30
CA MET A 223 -5.02 -10.98 6.92
C MET A 223 -6.03 -11.79 6.09
N LYS A 224 -6.06 -13.12 6.27
CA LYS A 224 -7.06 -13.99 5.65
C LYS A 224 -8.49 -13.61 6.05
N ARG A 225 -8.73 -13.29 7.32
CA ARG A 225 -10.04 -12.86 7.81
C ARG A 225 -10.47 -11.55 7.15
N ALA A 226 -9.58 -10.57 7.03
CA ALA A 226 -9.88 -9.27 6.42
C ALA A 226 -10.19 -9.41 4.91
N ILE A 227 -9.37 -10.17 4.18
CA ILE A 227 -9.60 -10.44 2.75
C ILE A 227 -10.92 -11.20 2.55
N ALA A 228 -11.18 -12.24 3.34
CA ALA A 228 -12.40 -13.02 3.24
C ALA A 228 -13.64 -12.16 3.53
N ALA A 229 -13.58 -11.27 4.52
CA ALA A 229 -14.68 -10.38 4.87
C ALA A 229 -15.00 -9.38 3.75
N ALA A 230 -13.99 -8.81 3.08
CA ALA A 230 -14.20 -7.97 1.91
C ALA A 230 -14.85 -8.76 0.76
N LYS A 231 -14.33 -9.95 0.44
CA LYS A 231 -14.84 -10.80 -0.65
C LYS A 231 -16.23 -11.38 -0.37
N GLU A 232 -16.62 -11.56 0.90
CA GLU A 232 -17.99 -11.94 1.27
C GLU A 232 -18.99 -10.84 0.91
N VAL A 233 -18.61 -9.57 1.10
CA VAL A 233 -19.44 -8.40 0.76
C VAL A 233 -19.43 -8.12 -0.74
N ASN A 234 -18.26 -8.17 -1.38
CA ASN A 234 -18.07 -7.95 -2.80
C ASN A 234 -17.16 -9.05 -3.40
N PRO A 235 -17.73 -10.14 -3.96
CA PRO A 235 -16.95 -11.25 -4.50
C PRO A 235 -16.00 -10.89 -5.65
N ASP A 236 -16.26 -9.77 -6.33
CA ASP A 236 -15.48 -9.31 -7.48
C ASP A 236 -14.30 -8.41 -7.10
N VAL A 237 -14.19 -7.99 -5.83
CA VAL A 237 -13.11 -7.13 -5.35
C VAL A 237 -11.77 -7.84 -5.40
N LEU A 238 -10.76 -7.15 -5.93
CA LEU A 238 -9.39 -7.66 -5.97
C LEU A 238 -8.66 -7.30 -4.68
N ALA A 239 -8.07 -8.31 -4.04
CA ALA A 239 -7.20 -8.13 -2.89
C ALA A 239 -5.78 -7.88 -3.38
N PHE A 240 -5.27 -6.72 -3.03
CA PHE A 240 -3.93 -6.27 -3.35
C PHE A 240 -3.11 -6.34 -2.07
N TYR A 241 -1.90 -6.91 -2.11
CA TYR A 241 -1.01 -6.98 -0.94
C TYR A 241 0.25 -6.12 -1.18
N HIS A 242 0.45 -5.13 -0.32
CA HIS A 242 1.62 -4.27 -0.28
C HIS A 242 2.63 -4.78 0.75
N SER A 243 3.89 -4.96 0.33
CA SER A 243 5.06 -5.02 1.21
C SER A 243 6.30 -4.71 0.39
N ASP A 244 7.04 -3.69 0.78
CA ASP A 244 8.40 -3.46 0.32
C ASP A 244 9.34 -4.60 0.77
N GLY A 245 10.50 -4.68 0.11
CA GLY A 245 11.53 -5.65 0.45
C GLY A 245 11.34 -7.06 -0.14
N VAL A 246 12.06 -8.01 0.45
CA VAL A 246 12.07 -9.43 0.05
C VAL A 246 10.95 -10.19 0.75
N ILE A 247 10.02 -10.74 -0.03
CA ILE A 247 8.86 -11.50 0.49
C ILE A 247 8.68 -12.89 -0.14
N TYR A 248 9.68 -13.42 -0.85
CA TYR A 248 9.57 -14.69 -1.59
C TYR A 248 8.95 -15.83 -0.78
N ASP A 249 9.33 -15.92 0.50
CA ASP A 249 8.96 -17.03 1.38
C ASP A 249 7.47 -17.06 1.75
N ILE A 250 6.75 -15.93 1.62
CA ILE A 250 5.32 -15.84 1.95
C ILE A 250 4.41 -15.70 0.73
N ILE A 251 4.95 -15.64 -0.50
CA ILE A 251 4.12 -15.45 -1.71
C ILE A 251 3.06 -16.55 -1.85
N GLU A 252 3.42 -17.81 -1.64
CA GLU A 252 2.47 -18.92 -1.68
C GLU A 252 1.39 -18.81 -0.59
N ASP A 253 1.76 -18.31 0.59
CA ASP A 253 0.81 -18.09 1.68
C ASP A 253 -0.15 -16.93 1.36
N LEU A 254 0.33 -15.86 0.71
CA LEU A 254 -0.48 -14.75 0.23
C LEU A 254 -1.50 -15.22 -0.82
N ILE A 255 -1.08 -16.07 -1.76
CA ILE A 255 -1.98 -16.69 -2.74
C ILE A 255 -3.05 -17.54 -2.01
N GLU A 256 -2.66 -18.33 -1.02
CA GLU A 256 -3.59 -19.19 -0.25
C GLU A 256 -4.70 -18.38 0.42
N ILE A 257 -4.38 -17.19 0.94
CA ILE A 257 -5.35 -16.33 1.64
C ILE A 257 -6.17 -15.43 0.71
N GLY A 258 -5.97 -15.54 -0.61
CA GLY A 258 -6.81 -14.88 -1.61
C GLY A 258 -6.29 -13.55 -2.13
N VAL A 259 -4.98 -13.29 -2.02
CA VAL A 259 -4.34 -12.15 -2.69
C VAL A 259 -4.35 -12.35 -4.20
N ASP A 260 -4.77 -11.31 -4.93
CA ASP A 260 -4.85 -11.28 -6.38
C ASP A 260 -3.67 -10.51 -7.02
N VAL A 261 -3.17 -9.49 -6.32
CA VAL A 261 -2.12 -8.57 -6.81
C VAL A 261 -1.02 -8.41 -5.77
N LEU A 262 0.24 -8.59 -6.18
CA LEU A 262 1.40 -8.22 -5.37
C LEU A 262 1.92 -6.84 -5.74
N ASN A 263 2.28 -6.08 -4.72
CA ASN A 263 2.87 -4.77 -4.83
C ASN A 263 3.94 -4.58 -3.74
N PRO A 264 5.04 -3.86 -4.03
CA PRO A 264 5.39 -3.28 -5.32
C PRO A 264 6.26 -4.16 -6.22
N VAL A 265 6.63 -5.36 -5.77
CA VAL A 265 7.63 -6.22 -6.42
C VAL A 265 8.91 -5.42 -6.68
N GLN A 266 9.51 -4.94 -5.59
CA GLN A 266 10.66 -4.05 -5.58
C GLN A 266 11.86 -4.70 -6.30
N PRO A 267 12.30 -4.19 -7.48
CA PRO A 267 13.31 -4.82 -8.31
C PRO A 267 14.71 -4.80 -7.67
N GLU A 268 14.95 -3.94 -6.69
CA GLU A 268 16.17 -3.93 -5.87
C GLU A 268 16.26 -5.13 -4.92
N CYS A 269 15.13 -5.75 -4.59
CA CYS A 269 15.00 -6.83 -3.61
C CYS A 269 14.69 -8.17 -4.27
N ILE A 270 13.75 -8.19 -5.22
CA ILE A 270 13.27 -9.39 -5.89
C ILE A 270 13.24 -9.19 -7.39
N ASP A 271 13.46 -10.25 -8.17
CA ASP A 271 13.48 -10.20 -9.63
C ASP A 271 12.03 -10.30 -10.15
N PRO A 272 11.46 -9.23 -10.74
CA PRO A 272 10.08 -9.25 -11.20
C PRO A 272 9.80 -10.32 -12.26
N ALA A 273 10.76 -10.61 -13.14
CA ALA A 273 10.60 -11.62 -14.18
C ALA A 273 10.57 -13.03 -13.58
N LYS A 274 11.40 -13.30 -12.57
CA LYS A 274 11.36 -14.56 -11.81
C LYS A 274 10.05 -14.73 -11.06
N VAL A 275 9.55 -13.68 -10.41
CA VAL A 275 8.25 -13.71 -9.72
C VAL A 275 7.12 -13.98 -10.73
N LYS A 276 7.15 -13.35 -11.91
CA LYS A 276 6.22 -13.62 -13.01
C LYS A 276 6.29 -15.07 -13.48
N GLU A 277 7.48 -15.63 -13.64
CA GLU A 277 7.66 -17.04 -14.05
C GLU A 277 7.02 -18.01 -13.04
N MET A 278 7.23 -17.77 -11.75
CA MET A 278 6.79 -18.67 -10.68
C MET A 278 5.29 -18.53 -10.36
N TYR A 279 4.73 -17.33 -10.45
CA TYR A 279 3.41 -17.02 -9.89
C TYR A 279 2.46 -16.28 -10.84
N GLY A 280 2.90 -15.97 -12.06
CA GLY A 280 2.17 -15.12 -13.01
C GLY A 280 0.86 -15.70 -13.57
N ASP A 281 0.57 -16.97 -13.28
CA ASP A 281 -0.70 -17.63 -13.56
C ASP A 281 -1.75 -17.36 -12.46
N ARG A 282 -1.30 -17.13 -11.22
CA ARG A 282 -2.12 -16.96 -10.02
C ARG A 282 -2.16 -15.50 -9.54
N LEU A 283 -1.09 -14.74 -9.75
CA LEU A 283 -0.94 -13.36 -9.33
C LEU A 283 -0.77 -12.38 -10.49
N SER A 284 -1.15 -11.15 -10.23
CA SER A 284 -0.80 -9.98 -11.02
C SER A 284 0.14 -9.07 -10.22
N PHE A 285 0.81 -8.15 -10.91
CA PHE A 285 1.85 -7.33 -10.31
C PHE A 285 1.55 -5.86 -10.52
N TRP A 286 1.74 -5.07 -9.46
CA TRP A 286 1.67 -3.61 -9.51
C TRP A 286 3.00 -3.05 -9.04
N GLY A 287 3.67 -2.21 -9.84
CA GLY A 287 5.02 -1.72 -9.51
C GLY A 287 6.06 -2.17 -10.52
N THR A 288 7.15 -2.78 -10.04
CA THR A 288 8.32 -3.32 -10.77
C THR A 288 9.36 -2.34 -11.31
N ILE A 289 9.15 -1.03 -11.18
CA ILE A 289 10.14 -0.01 -11.56
C ILE A 289 10.79 0.58 -10.31
N GLY A 290 12.11 0.46 -10.20
CA GLY A 290 12.84 0.78 -8.99
C GLY A 290 12.92 2.27 -8.69
N THR A 291 12.52 2.66 -7.48
CA THR A 291 12.66 4.01 -6.93
C THR A 291 13.98 4.23 -6.18
N GLN A 292 14.78 3.18 -5.97
CA GLN A 292 16.13 3.28 -5.40
C GLN A 292 17.21 3.05 -6.46
N THR A 293 16.80 2.88 -7.72
CA THR A 293 17.69 2.62 -8.86
C THR A 293 17.27 3.41 -10.10
N THR A 294 16.28 2.91 -10.83
CA THR A 294 15.99 3.33 -12.22
C THR A 294 15.45 4.75 -12.28
N MET A 295 14.44 5.09 -11.46
CA MET A 295 13.79 6.39 -11.51
C MET A 295 14.71 7.56 -11.11
N PRO A 296 15.42 7.51 -9.96
CA PRO A 296 16.28 8.64 -9.56
C PRO A 296 17.64 8.67 -10.27
N PHE A 297 18.25 7.51 -10.58
CA PHE A 297 19.66 7.47 -11.01
C PHE A 297 19.86 7.08 -12.47
N GLY A 298 18.82 6.59 -13.16
CA GLY A 298 18.88 6.31 -14.59
C GLY A 298 18.80 7.57 -15.45
N THR A 299 19.23 7.45 -16.69
CA THR A 299 18.90 8.39 -17.78
C THR A 299 17.51 8.08 -18.36
N ALA A 300 16.91 9.04 -19.04
CA ALA A 300 15.63 8.85 -19.74
C ALA A 300 15.64 7.64 -20.70
N ASP A 301 16.76 7.40 -21.39
CA ASP A 301 16.92 6.24 -22.28
C ASP A 301 16.97 4.91 -21.51
N GLU A 302 17.61 4.90 -20.34
CA GLU A 302 17.64 3.72 -19.46
C GLU A 302 16.26 3.44 -18.85
N VAL A 303 15.47 4.49 -18.54
CA VAL A 303 14.08 4.34 -18.11
C VAL A 303 13.21 3.76 -19.24
N ASP A 304 13.32 4.27 -20.48
CA ASP A 304 12.60 3.71 -21.65
C ASP A 304 12.95 2.22 -21.84
N ALA A 305 14.24 1.89 -21.80
CA ALA A 305 14.72 0.53 -21.95
C ALA A 305 14.21 -0.39 -20.83
N LYS A 306 14.22 0.07 -19.58
CA LYS A 306 13.74 -0.71 -18.44
C LYS A 306 12.22 -0.93 -18.49
N VAL A 307 11.45 0.09 -18.82
CA VAL A 307 9.99 -0.03 -19.01
C VAL A 307 9.68 -1.05 -20.11
N LYS A 308 10.39 -0.98 -21.24
CA LYS A 308 10.26 -1.96 -22.32
C LYS A 308 10.53 -3.39 -21.84
N GLU A 309 11.64 -3.60 -21.14
CA GLU A 309 12.03 -4.91 -20.61
C GLU A 309 10.95 -5.49 -19.69
N ILE A 310 10.42 -4.69 -18.77
CA ILE A 310 9.36 -5.10 -17.84
C ILE A 310 8.06 -5.44 -18.59
N ILE A 311 7.66 -4.63 -19.57
CA ILE A 311 6.47 -4.91 -20.37
C ILE A 311 6.62 -6.22 -21.18
N GLU A 312 7.77 -6.44 -21.81
CA GLU A 312 8.05 -7.64 -22.63
C GLU A 312 8.19 -8.91 -21.78
N SER A 313 8.61 -8.79 -20.52
CA SER A 313 8.80 -9.92 -19.59
C SER A 313 7.60 -10.12 -18.65
N VAL A 314 7.40 -9.22 -17.69
CA VAL A 314 6.36 -9.28 -16.64
C VAL A 314 4.98 -9.04 -17.22
N GLY A 315 4.86 -8.09 -18.15
CA GLY A 315 3.60 -7.73 -18.79
C GLY A 315 3.06 -8.81 -19.70
N LYS A 316 3.89 -9.74 -20.18
CA LYS A 316 3.49 -10.78 -21.15
C LYS A 316 2.23 -11.53 -20.71
N ASN A 317 1.25 -11.56 -21.61
CA ASN A 317 -0.09 -12.16 -21.41
C ASN A 317 -0.96 -11.51 -20.32
N GLY A 318 -0.72 -10.25 -19.97
CA GLY A 318 -1.45 -9.56 -18.91
C GLY A 318 -0.83 -9.73 -17.52
N GLY A 319 -1.51 -9.24 -16.50
CA GLY A 319 -1.08 -9.36 -15.10
C GLY A 319 -0.07 -8.33 -14.64
N LEU A 320 0.01 -7.16 -15.30
CA LEU A 320 0.88 -6.06 -14.90
C LEU A 320 0.13 -4.74 -14.93
N CYS A 321 0.17 -3.99 -13.83
CA CYS A 321 0.02 -2.54 -13.78
C CYS A 321 1.41 -1.96 -13.48
N ILE A 322 2.06 -1.37 -14.47
CA ILE A 322 3.45 -0.93 -14.31
C ILE A 322 3.52 0.38 -13.52
N ALA A 323 4.33 0.42 -12.48
CA ALA A 323 4.48 1.60 -11.65
C ALA A 323 5.89 1.67 -11.05
N PRO A 324 6.37 2.86 -10.67
CA PRO A 324 7.40 2.97 -9.65
C PRO A 324 6.98 2.21 -8.39
N THR A 325 7.95 1.64 -7.68
CA THR A 325 7.67 0.80 -6.50
C THR A 325 7.23 1.59 -5.27
N HIS A 326 7.48 2.90 -5.28
CA HIS A 326 7.02 3.83 -4.26
C HIS A 326 6.74 5.21 -4.89
N MET A 327 6.30 6.16 -4.07
CA MET A 327 6.23 7.58 -4.44
C MET A 327 7.55 8.06 -5.06
N LEU A 328 7.44 8.85 -6.12
CA LEU A 328 8.58 9.53 -6.73
C LEU A 328 8.98 10.73 -5.85
N GLU A 329 10.24 10.73 -5.44
CA GLU A 329 10.84 11.70 -4.52
C GLU A 329 11.58 12.81 -5.30
N PRO A 330 11.98 13.92 -4.65
CA PRO A 330 12.54 15.10 -5.33
C PRO A 330 13.82 14.85 -6.14
N ASP A 331 14.50 13.73 -5.92
CA ASP A 331 15.70 13.32 -6.66
C ASP A 331 15.39 12.71 -8.03
N VAL A 332 14.13 12.35 -8.32
CA VAL A 332 13.68 11.81 -9.61
C VAL A 332 13.62 12.93 -10.65
N PRO A 333 14.43 12.89 -11.73
CA PRO A 333 14.37 13.90 -12.78
C PRO A 333 13.03 13.87 -13.52
N TYR A 334 12.43 15.02 -13.78
CA TYR A 334 11.17 15.10 -14.55
C TYR A 334 11.26 14.42 -15.92
N ALA A 335 12.43 14.45 -16.56
CA ALA A 335 12.67 13.76 -17.84
C ALA A 335 12.50 12.23 -17.73
N ASN A 336 12.79 11.64 -16.56
CA ASN A 336 12.61 10.21 -16.31
C ASN A 336 11.13 9.87 -16.13
N ILE A 337 10.34 10.76 -15.53
CA ILE A 337 8.87 10.62 -15.41
C ILE A 337 8.23 10.61 -16.80
N GLU A 338 8.59 11.57 -17.65
CA GLU A 338 8.09 11.62 -19.03
C GLU A 338 8.55 10.40 -19.84
N ALA A 339 9.81 9.98 -19.70
CA ALA A 339 10.33 8.80 -20.38
C ALA A 339 9.58 7.52 -19.96
N PHE A 340 9.26 7.38 -18.67
CA PHE A 340 8.44 6.27 -18.17
C PHE A 340 7.07 6.24 -18.86
N VAL A 341 6.34 7.37 -18.85
CA VAL A 341 5.00 7.45 -19.44
C VAL A 341 5.02 7.17 -20.94
N GLU A 342 5.96 7.77 -21.67
CA GLU A 342 6.04 7.60 -23.12
C GLU A 342 6.47 6.18 -23.51
N ALA A 343 7.36 5.55 -22.75
CA ALA A 343 7.72 4.15 -22.95
C ALA A 343 6.52 3.21 -22.71
N VAL A 344 5.72 3.43 -21.66
CA VAL A 344 4.51 2.64 -21.45
C VAL A 344 3.54 2.78 -22.62
N LYS A 345 3.28 4.00 -23.11
CA LYS A 345 2.40 4.22 -24.27
C LYS A 345 2.93 3.57 -25.55
N LYS A 346 4.25 3.54 -25.71
CA LYS A 346 4.95 3.01 -26.89
C LYS A 346 4.97 1.49 -26.93
N TYR A 347 5.24 0.83 -25.81
CA TYR A 347 5.43 -0.62 -25.74
C TYR A 347 4.25 -1.39 -25.13
N GLY A 348 3.37 -0.71 -24.38
CA GLY A 348 2.33 -1.33 -23.57
C GLY A 348 1.08 -1.79 -24.30
N LYS A 349 1.09 -1.95 -25.63
CA LYS A 349 -0.05 -2.52 -26.37
C LYS A 349 0.14 -4.03 -26.53
N TYR A 350 -0.90 -4.79 -26.20
CA TYR A 350 -0.90 -6.26 -26.31
C TYR A 350 -1.08 -6.78 -27.73
#